data_AF-X0WTL3-F1
#
_entry.id   AF-X0WTL3-F1
#
_cell.length_a   1.000
_cell.length_b   1.000
_cell.length_c   1.000
_cell.angle_alpha   90.00
_cell.angle_beta   90.00
_cell.angle_gamma   90.00
#
_symmetry.space_group_name_H-M   'P 1'
#
loop_
_entity.id
_entity.type
_entity.pdbx_description
1 polymer ?
#
loop_
_entity_poly.entity_id
_entity_poly.type
_entity_poly.pdbx_seq_one_letter_code
_entity_poly.pdbx_strand_id
1 'polypeptide(L)'
;MIKRLFVTGVPVTGTDFTGRKEELRAIRHSLQNGQSVVVIAPRRFGKTSLILTILQGLQKSGSYVADVDLFTVLNRKRLAESIVEKTLENKKIERIISRIKKGVSQAFKNIEIKQVVEDYELVLKFADPHVHV
;
A
#
# COMPACT_ATOMS: atom_id res chain seq x y z
N MET A 1 28.48 -18.66 -24.49
CA MET A 1 27.57 -17.70 -23.85
C MET A 1 28.32 -17.04 -22.70
N ILE A 2 28.66 -15.75 -22.79
CA ILE A 2 29.46 -15.06 -21.76
C ILE A 2 28.54 -14.71 -20.58
N LYS A 3 28.78 -15.33 -19.42
CA LYS A 3 28.10 -14.98 -18.17
C LYS A 3 28.63 -13.62 -17.67
N ARG A 4 27.77 -12.61 -17.60
CA ARG A 4 28.15 -11.30 -17.04
C ARG A 4 28.44 -11.46 -15.54
N LEU A 5 29.67 -11.15 -15.14
CA LEU A 5 30.10 -11.23 -13.74
C LEU A 5 29.51 -10.10 -12.88
N PHE A 6 29.26 -8.93 -13.49
CA PHE A 6 28.63 -7.78 -12.84
C PHE A 6 27.56 -7.14 -13.74
N VAL A 7 26.41 -6.84 -13.15
CA VAL A 7 25.32 -6.10 -13.80
C VAL A 7 25.65 -4.60 -13.78
N THR A 8 25.57 -3.94 -14.94
CA THR A 8 25.92 -2.52 -15.08
C THR A 8 24.88 -1.80 -15.94
N GLY A 9 24.70 -0.49 -15.70
CA GLY A 9 23.80 0.36 -16.49
C GLY A 9 22.35 0.42 -16.00
N VAL A 10 21.97 -0.46 -15.07
CA VAL A 10 20.64 -0.50 -14.46
C VAL A 10 20.75 -0.49 -12.92
N PRO A 11 19.73 -0.03 -12.20
CA PRO A 11 19.67 -0.20 -10.75
C PRO A 11 19.71 -1.69 -10.38
N VAL A 12 20.38 -2.02 -9.27
CA VAL A 12 20.57 -3.39 -8.77
C VAL A 12 20.32 -3.45 -7.27
N THR A 13 19.94 -4.63 -6.77
CA THR A 13 19.71 -4.90 -5.34
C THR A 13 20.18 -6.32 -5.00
N GLY A 14 20.19 -6.70 -3.72
CA GLY A 14 20.52 -8.07 -3.32
C GLY A 14 21.98 -8.42 -3.59
N THR A 15 22.23 -9.58 -4.20
CA THR A 15 23.59 -10.10 -4.45
C THR A 15 24.39 -9.25 -5.43
N ASP A 16 23.73 -8.52 -6.31
CA ASP A 16 24.37 -7.65 -7.30
C ASP A 16 24.74 -6.27 -6.73
N PHE A 17 24.25 -5.93 -5.52
CA PHE A 17 24.60 -4.69 -4.83
C PHE A 17 25.78 -4.91 -3.88
N THR A 18 26.85 -4.14 -4.06
CA THR A 18 28.11 -4.32 -3.31
C THR A 18 28.53 -3.05 -2.58
N GLY A 19 29.23 -3.22 -1.45
CA GLY A 19 29.76 -2.11 -0.64
C GLY A 19 28.68 -1.32 0.13
N ARG A 20 29.04 -0.09 0.52
CA ARG A 20 28.15 0.90 1.15
C ARG A 20 27.45 0.52 2.46
N LYS A 21 28.11 -0.32 3.26
CA LYS A 21 27.55 -0.83 4.52
C LYS A 21 27.27 0.29 5.52
N GLU A 22 28.11 1.33 5.55
CA GLU A 22 27.95 2.46 6.47
C GLU A 22 26.78 3.36 6.05
N GLU A 23 26.67 3.69 4.77
CA GLU A 23 25.57 4.49 4.23
C GLU A 23 24.23 3.77 4.39
N LEU A 24 24.19 2.45 4.13
CA LEU A 24 23.01 1.63 4.39
C LEU A 24 22.58 1.74 5.86
N ARG A 25 23.54 1.60 6.80
CA ARG A 25 23.27 1.67 8.24
C ARG A 25 22.78 3.04 8.65
N ALA A 26 23.48 4.10 8.26
CA ALA A 26 23.18 5.48 8.64
C ALA A 26 21.81 5.92 8.11
N ILE A 27 21.55 5.72 6.81
CA ILE A 27 20.28 6.14 6.21
C ILE A 27 19.12 5.33 6.79
N ARG A 28 19.28 4.01 6.95
CA ARG A 28 18.23 3.17 7.56
C ARG A 28 17.91 3.63 8.99
N HIS A 29 18.92 3.93 9.79
CA HIS A 29 18.74 4.42 11.15
C HIS A 29 17.96 5.75 11.17
N SER A 30 18.37 6.72 10.34
CA SER A 30 17.66 7.99 10.21
C SER A 30 16.19 7.81 9.83
N LEU A 31 15.90 6.97 8.83
CA LEU A 31 14.53 6.70 8.39
C LEU A 31 13.69 6.02 9.48
N GLN A 32 14.27 5.08 10.24
CA GLN A 32 13.58 4.43 11.36
C GLN A 32 13.24 5.39 12.49
N ASN A 33 14.01 6.46 12.66
CA ASN A 33 13.75 7.55 13.60
C ASN A 33 12.88 8.68 13.01
N GLY A 34 12.25 8.46 11.86
CA GLY A 34 11.37 9.44 11.22
C GLY A 34 12.08 10.65 10.61
N GLN A 35 13.41 10.59 10.45
CA GLN A 35 14.19 11.67 9.86
C GLN A 35 14.16 11.60 8.33
N SER A 36 14.11 12.76 7.69
CA SER A 36 14.22 12.88 6.23
C SER A 36 15.68 12.89 5.79
N VAL A 37 15.98 12.20 4.69
CA VAL A 37 17.35 12.09 4.15
C VAL A 37 17.35 12.47 2.67
N VAL A 38 18.28 13.35 2.29
CA VAL A 38 18.54 13.71 0.89
C VAL A 38 19.87 13.09 0.45
N VAL A 39 19.86 12.33 -0.64
CA VAL A 39 21.06 11.67 -1.17
C VAL A 39 21.57 12.38 -2.41
N ILE A 40 22.74 13.02 -2.29
CA ILE A 40 23.37 13.81 -3.35
C ILE A 40 24.61 13.08 -3.87
N ALA A 41 24.67 12.82 -5.18
CA ALA A 41 25.85 12.31 -5.88
C ALA A 41 25.70 12.48 -7.41
N PRO A 42 26.73 12.29 -8.24
CA PRO A 42 26.61 12.39 -9.71
C PRO A 42 25.79 11.25 -10.36
N ARG A 43 25.39 11.41 -11.64
CA ARG A 43 24.62 10.39 -12.39
C ARG A 43 25.40 9.06 -12.45
N ARG A 44 24.70 7.92 -12.33
CA ARG A 44 25.26 6.55 -12.35
C ARG A 44 26.13 6.14 -11.14
N PHE A 45 26.15 6.91 -10.06
CA PHE A 45 26.80 6.53 -8.79
C PHE A 45 25.98 5.54 -7.93
N GLY A 46 25.02 4.80 -8.49
CA GLY A 46 24.28 3.76 -7.74
C GLY A 46 23.36 4.27 -6.61
N LYS A 47 22.94 5.55 -6.64
CA LYS A 47 22.00 6.09 -5.65
C LYS A 47 20.67 5.34 -5.62
N THR A 48 20.08 5.10 -6.79
CA THR A 48 18.82 4.35 -6.92
C THR A 48 18.97 2.95 -6.34
N SER A 49 20.04 2.23 -6.69
CA SER A 49 20.36 0.91 -6.13
C SER A 49 20.48 0.94 -4.59
N LEU A 50 21.14 1.96 -4.04
CA LEU A 50 21.27 2.16 -2.60
C LEU A 50 19.90 2.34 -1.93
N ILE A 51 19.08 3.26 -2.43
CA ILE A 51 17.75 3.52 -1.87
C ILE A 51 16.85 2.29 -1.99
N LEU A 52 16.79 1.63 -3.14
CA LEU A 52 15.99 0.41 -3.32
C LEU A 52 16.42 -0.70 -2.35
N THR A 53 17.72 -0.85 -2.11
CA THR A 53 18.25 -1.81 -1.12
C THR A 53 17.79 -1.47 0.30
N ILE A 54 17.77 -0.18 0.67
CA ILE A 54 17.27 0.27 1.97
C ILE A 54 15.77 0.00 2.10
N LEU A 55 14.98 0.35 1.09
CA LEU A 55 13.52 0.14 1.09
C LEU A 55 13.19 -1.35 1.19
N GLN A 56 13.89 -2.24 0.47
CA GLN A 56 13.73 -3.69 0.62
C GLN A 56 14.04 -4.16 2.05
N GLY A 57 15.09 -3.62 2.69
CA GLY A 57 15.44 -3.94 4.06
C GLY A 57 14.37 -3.48 5.07
N LEU A 58 13.82 -2.28 4.87
CA LEU A 58 12.74 -1.71 5.69
C LEU A 58 11.44 -2.50 5.53
N GLN A 59 11.09 -2.86 4.29
CA GLN A 59 9.93 -3.70 3.98
C GLN A 59 10.01 -5.06 4.68
N LYS A 60 11.19 -5.71 4.64
CA LYS A 60 11.42 -6.98 5.35
C LYS A 60 11.31 -6.86 6.87
N SER A 61 11.60 -5.69 7.44
CA SER A 61 11.35 -5.40 8.86
C SER A 61 9.89 -5.02 9.18
N GLY A 62 8.98 -5.11 8.21
CA GLY A 62 7.55 -4.87 8.39
C GLY A 62 7.12 -3.40 8.23
N SER A 63 8.04 -2.51 7.86
CA SER A 63 7.74 -1.12 7.54
C SER A 63 6.99 -1.02 6.21
N TYR A 64 6.09 -0.06 6.11
CA TYR A 64 5.49 0.36 4.85
C TYR A 64 6.48 1.24 4.08
N VAL A 65 6.77 0.90 2.83
CA VAL A 65 7.68 1.68 1.97
C VAL A 65 7.00 2.05 0.64
N ALA A 66 7.31 3.23 0.10
CA ALA A 66 6.87 3.60 -1.25
C ALA A 66 8.02 4.27 -1.98
N ASP A 67 8.37 3.76 -3.16
CA ASP A 67 9.28 4.43 -4.09
C ASP A 67 8.45 5.21 -5.10
N VAL A 68 8.59 6.53 -5.20
CA VAL A 68 7.80 7.32 -6.18
C VAL A 68 8.74 8.07 -7.10
N ASP A 69 8.61 7.83 -8.41
CA ASP A 69 9.35 8.56 -9.42
C ASP A 69 8.61 9.85 -9.79
N LEU A 70 9.09 10.96 -9.24
CA LEU A 70 8.52 12.28 -9.45
C LEU A 70 8.59 12.75 -10.92
N PHE A 71 9.47 12.18 -11.76
CA PHE A 71 9.47 12.50 -13.18
C PHE A 71 8.24 11.97 -13.93
N THR A 72 7.57 10.95 -13.36
CA THR A 72 6.38 10.33 -13.95
C THR A 72 5.06 10.87 -13.36
N VAL A 73 5.13 11.65 -12.29
CA VAL A 73 3.95 12.13 -11.56
C VAL A 73 3.59 13.54 -12.01
N LEU A 74 2.48 13.65 -12.74
CA LEU A 74 2.08 14.88 -13.43
C LEU A 74 1.36 15.91 -12.52
N ASN A 75 0.83 15.48 -11.38
CA ASN A 75 0.11 16.36 -10.45
C ASN A 75 0.03 15.77 -9.03
N ARG A 76 -0.44 16.61 -8.08
CA ARG A 76 -0.58 16.24 -6.66
C ARG A 76 -1.53 15.06 -6.42
N LYS A 77 -2.61 14.94 -7.20
CA LYS A 77 -3.56 13.83 -7.08
C LYS A 77 -2.85 12.50 -7.41
N ARG A 78 -2.11 12.45 -8.52
CA ARG A 78 -1.36 11.25 -8.91
C ARG A 78 -0.24 10.92 -7.92
N LEU A 79 0.37 11.92 -7.29
CA LEU A 79 1.35 11.70 -6.22
C LEU A 79 0.71 10.97 -5.04
N ALA A 80 -0.43 11.46 -4.56
CA ALA A 80 -1.15 10.87 -3.45
C ALA A 80 -1.60 9.42 -3.78
N GLU A 81 -2.16 9.21 -4.97
CA GLU A 81 -2.53 7.88 -5.47
C GLU A 81 -1.31 6.94 -5.48
N SER A 82 -0.18 7.37 -6.05
CA SER A 82 1.02 6.53 -6.17
C SER A 82 1.60 6.15 -4.81
N ILE A 83 1.59 7.06 -3.83
CA ILE A 83 2.04 6.77 -2.46
C ILE A 83 1.13 5.71 -1.82
N VAL A 84 -0.18 5.86 -1.94
CA VAL A 84 -1.16 4.93 -1.37
C VAL A 84 -1.05 3.56 -2.04
N GLU A 85 -1.11 3.51 -3.37
CA GLU A 85 -1.00 2.28 -4.17
C GLU A 85 0.24 1.47 -3.76
N LYS A 86 1.43 2.07 -3.82
CA LYS A 86 2.68 1.39 -3.49
C LYS A 86 2.78 1.00 -2.03
N THR A 87 2.32 1.85 -1.11
CA THR A 87 2.28 1.50 0.32
C THR A 87 1.39 0.29 0.57
N LEU A 88 0.26 0.19 -0.13
CA LEU A 88 -0.67 -0.92 0.02
C LEU A 88 -0.10 -2.25 -0.51
N GLU A 89 0.70 -2.21 -1.58
CA GLU A 89 1.38 -3.40 -2.12
C GLU A 89 2.39 -4.04 -1.16
N ASN A 90 2.83 -3.32 -0.11
CA ASN A 90 3.84 -3.82 0.83
C ASN A 90 3.39 -5.04 1.64
N LYS A 91 2.08 -5.19 1.83
CA LYS A 91 1.49 -6.36 2.47
C LYS A 91 0.55 -7.01 1.48
N LYS A 92 0.23 -8.29 1.70
CA LYS A 92 -0.90 -8.97 1.04
C LYS A 92 -2.22 -8.34 1.51
N ILE A 93 -2.47 -7.09 1.10
CA ILE A 93 -3.63 -6.28 1.43
C ILE A 93 -4.92 -6.86 0.85
N GLU A 94 -4.79 -7.83 -0.05
CA GLU A 94 -5.80 -8.85 -0.35
C GLU A 94 -6.54 -9.33 0.91
N ARG A 95 -5.86 -9.54 2.04
CA ARG A 95 -6.49 -9.98 3.30
C ARG A 95 -7.27 -8.87 4.02
N ILE A 96 -6.87 -7.61 3.89
CA ILE A 96 -7.55 -6.47 4.52
C ILE A 96 -8.73 -6.02 3.66
N ILE A 97 -8.52 -5.89 2.34
CA ILE A 97 -9.57 -5.60 1.36
C ILE A 97 -10.65 -6.69 1.38
N SER A 98 -10.27 -7.98 1.46
CA SER A 98 -11.27 -9.05 1.57
C SER A 98 -12.06 -9.00 2.88
N ARG A 99 -11.46 -8.56 3.99
CA ARG A 99 -12.18 -8.33 5.26
C ARG A 99 -13.15 -7.15 5.15
N ILE A 100 -12.72 -6.04 4.55
CA ILE A 100 -13.58 -4.88 4.33
C ILE A 100 -14.73 -5.25 3.39
N LYS A 101 -14.45 -5.91 2.26
CA LYS A 101 -15.46 -6.36 1.29
C LYS A 101 -16.48 -7.32 1.93
N LYS A 102 -16.04 -8.23 2.81
CA LYS A 102 -16.93 -9.11 3.58
C LYS A 102 -17.79 -8.33 4.57
N GLY A 103 -17.22 -7.38 5.31
CA GLY A 103 -17.95 -6.56 6.27
C GLY A 103 -19.01 -5.68 5.61
N VAL A 104 -18.66 -5.05 4.49
CA VAL A 104 -19.59 -4.25 3.67
C VAL A 104 -20.71 -5.14 3.11
N SER A 105 -20.37 -6.31 2.54
CA SER A 105 -21.38 -7.25 2.04
C SER A 105 -22.32 -7.77 3.14
N GLN A 106 -21.81 -8.04 4.35
CA GLN A 106 -22.64 -8.42 5.49
C GLN A 106 -23.56 -7.28 5.95
N ALA A 107 -23.07 -6.04 5.98
CA ALA A 107 -23.88 -4.88 6.32
C ALA A 107 -25.03 -4.68 5.32
N PHE A 108 -24.76 -4.79 4.01
CA PHE A 108 -25.80 -4.70 2.98
C PHE A 108 -26.84 -5.83 3.07
N LYS A 109 -26.43 -7.07 3.35
CA LYS A 109 -27.38 -8.19 3.58
C LYS A 109 -28.27 -7.96 4.80
N ASN A 110 -27.73 -7.39 5.87
CA ASN A 110 -28.52 -7.09 7.07
C ASN A 110 -29.50 -5.93 6.85
N ILE A 111 -29.19 -5.00 5.95
CA ILE A 111 -30.08 -3.89 5.59
C ILE A 111 -31.24 -4.37 4.72
N GLU A 112 -30.98 -5.18 3.68
CA GLU A 112 -32.05 -5.75 2.84
C GLU A 112 -33.05 -6.58 3.66
N ILE A 113 -32.59 -7.36 4.64
CA ILE A 113 -33.48 -8.21 5.45
C ILE A 113 -34.28 -7.38 6.46
N LYS A 114 -33.70 -6.34 7.08
CA LYS A 114 -34.43 -5.49 8.03
C LYS A 114 -35.49 -4.63 7.35
N GLN A 115 -35.17 -4.06 6.19
CA GLN A 115 -36.06 -3.16 5.49
C GLN A 115 -37.30 -3.89 4.96
N VAL A 116 -37.13 -5.11 4.44
CA VAL A 116 -38.26 -5.93 3.99
C VAL A 116 -39.19 -6.31 5.16
N VAL A 117 -38.65 -6.65 6.33
CA VAL A 117 -39.46 -7.03 7.50
C VAL A 117 -40.23 -5.83 8.07
N GLU A 118 -39.61 -4.64 8.14
CA GLU A 118 -40.28 -3.40 8.56
C GLU A 118 -41.42 -3.02 7.62
N ASP A 119 -41.22 -3.17 6.30
CA ASP A 119 -42.25 -2.87 5.30
C ASP A 119 -43.46 -3.83 5.43
N TYR A 120 -43.24 -5.12 5.71
CA TYR A 120 -44.33 -6.07 5.93
C TYR A 120 -45.11 -5.81 7.23
N GLU A 121 -44.43 -5.47 8.33
CA GLU A 121 -45.13 -5.09 9.57
C GLU A 121 -45.95 -3.81 9.41
N LEU A 122 -45.44 -2.84 8.65
CA LEU A 122 -46.13 -1.60 8.35
C LEU A 122 -47.41 -1.89 7.55
N VAL A 123 -47.31 -2.70 6.48
CA VAL A 123 -48.46 -3.11 5.66
C VAL A 123 -49.47 -3.91 6.48
N LEU A 124 -49.02 -4.81 7.35
CA LEU A 124 -49.91 -5.58 8.24
C LEU A 124 -50.61 -4.70 9.29
N LYS A 125 -49.94 -3.67 9.83
CA LYS A 125 -50.55 -2.68 10.73
C LYS A 125 -51.61 -1.80 10.05
N PHE A 126 -51.48 -1.58 8.75
CA PHE A 126 -52.47 -0.83 7.97
C PHE A 126 -53.58 -1.71 7.34
N ALA A 127 -53.36 -3.02 7.28
CA ALA A 127 -54.30 -3.99 6.71
C ALA A 127 -55.22 -4.64 7.75
N ASP A 128 -55.18 -4.21 9.02
CA ASP A 128 -56.13 -4.63 10.05
C ASP A 128 -57.23 -3.55 10.17
N PRO A 129 -58.39 -3.70 9.47
CA PRO A 129 -59.50 -2.79 9.67
C PRO A 129 -60.14 -3.19 10.99
N HIS A 130 -60.06 -2.31 11.99
CA HIS A 130 -60.88 -2.39 13.20
C HIS A 130 -62.36 -2.49 12.82
N VAL A 131 -62.88 -3.71 12.69
CA VAL A 131 -64.31 -4.00 12.73
C VAL A 131 -64.69 -4.01 14.20
N HIS A 132 -64.98 -2.82 14.73
CA HIS A 132 -65.72 -2.71 15.97
C HIS A 132 -67.19 -3.03 15.69
N VAL A 133 -67.63 -4.10 16.36
CA VAL A 133 -69.02 -4.51 16.63
C VAL A 133 -69.90 -3.32 16.99
#